data_AF-A0A6G5R2Z6-F1
#
_entry.id   AF-A0A6G5R2Z6-F1
#
_cell.length_a   1.000
_cell.length_b   1.000
_cell.length_c   1.000
_cell.angle_alpha   90.00
_cell.angle_beta   90.00
_cell.angle_gamma   90.00
#
_symmetry.space_group_name_H-M   'P 1'
#
loop_
_entity.id
_entity.type
_entity.pdbx_description
1 polymer ?
#
loop_
_entity_poly.entity_id
_entity_poly.type
_entity_poly.pdbx_seq_one_letter_code
_entity_poly.pdbx_strand_id
1 'polypeptide(L)'
;MKFTKDDLKAYIKIAFSIKDKQLLHYASSLSFHTMLSIIPVLLISFSIFTQMPSFSVYYGKIKEFIFSSLLPSNQEMITEHIETFLQNSSALGVLGLGAIIFTSIMFFMDYEYVINKIMKSEGRNFWSSLSVYWTLITLAPIGLGLSFYLSNMLQNLLNSNSYTNWINFLSIFPYLIIWAIFCITYLISVSRPIAIRNALFSSFIASLIWYFGKNIFVFYAVNNKTYLSIYGSFSVVLLFFLWVYVSWIIFLYGVKLCSFLEQRDKAKEIGKNEQEG
;
A
#
# COMPACT_ATOMS: atom_id res chain seq x y z
N MET A 1 30.30 -1.03 15.01
CA MET A 1 28.89 -1.42 14.80
C MET A 1 28.53 -2.49 15.84
N LYS A 2 27.92 -2.14 16.98
CA LYS A 2 27.48 -3.13 17.99
C LYS A 2 25.96 -3.07 18.07
N PHE A 3 25.31 -3.87 17.22
CA PHE A 3 23.89 -4.16 17.34
C PHE A 3 23.69 -5.09 18.54
N THR A 4 22.91 -4.66 19.52
CA THR A 4 22.76 -5.37 20.78
C THR A 4 21.56 -6.32 20.71
N LYS A 5 21.68 -7.49 21.35
CA LYS A 5 20.57 -8.44 21.55
C LYS A 5 19.31 -7.77 22.15
N ASP A 6 19.47 -6.61 22.78
CA ASP A 6 18.41 -5.82 23.39
C ASP A 6 17.47 -5.16 22.37
N ASP A 7 17.93 -4.84 21.16
CA ASP A 7 17.09 -4.27 20.09
C ASP A 7 16.14 -5.33 19.53
N LEU A 8 16.65 -6.56 19.39
CA LEU A 8 15.87 -7.72 18.98
C LEU A 8 14.85 -8.13 20.06
N LYS A 9 15.25 -8.10 21.34
CA LYS A 9 14.32 -8.32 22.47
C LYS A 9 13.24 -7.24 22.55
N ALA A 10 13.58 -5.98 22.27
CA ALA A 10 12.61 -4.89 22.20
C ALA A 10 11.60 -5.11 21.07
N TYR A 11 12.08 -5.56 19.90
CA TYR A 11 11.20 -5.92 18.79
C TYR A 11 10.24 -7.04 19.18
N ILE A 12 10.74 -8.14 19.75
CA ILE A 12 9.93 -9.27 20.21
C ILE A 12 8.93 -8.81 21.26
N LYS A 13 9.32 -7.95 22.21
CA LYS A 13 8.41 -7.43 23.25
C LYS A 13 7.29 -6.55 22.67
N ILE A 14 7.57 -5.76 21.64
CA ILE A 14 6.57 -4.93 20.94
C ILE A 14 5.68 -5.79 20.05
N ALA A 15 6.26 -6.75 19.33
CA ALA A 15 5.54 -7.71 18.50
C ALA A 15 4.60 -8.60 19.34
N PHE A 16 5.02 -8.99 20.56
CA PHE A 16 4.17 -9.70 21.53
C PHE A 16 3.21 -8.76 22.29
N SER A 17 3.38 -7.44 22.20
CA SER A 17 2.36 -6.46 22.63
C SER A 17 1.25 -6.36 21.57
N ILE A 18 0.65 -7.51 21.27
CA ILE A 18 -0.53 -7.71 20.39
C ILE A 18 -1.78 -7.01 20.98
N LYS A 19 -1.69 -6.47 22.20
CA LYS A 19 -2.78 -5.79 22.90
C LYS A 19 -2.88 -4.28 22.66
N ASP A 20 -2.13 -3.70 21.72
CA ASP A 20 -2.36 -2.30 21.37
C ASP A 20 -3.61 -2.16 20.48
N LYS A 21 -4.77 -2.19 21.14
CA LYS A 21 -6.08 -2.03 20.49
C LYS A 21 -6.15 -0.74 19.66
N GLN A 22 -5.46 0.32 20.08
CA GLN A 22 -5.47 1.60 19.36
C GLN A 22 -4.80 1.46 18.00
N LEU A 23 -3.70 0.72 17.91
CA LEU A 23 -3.00 0.48 16.65
C LEU A 23 -3.85 -0.29 15.65
N LEU A 24 -4.62 -1.28 16.13
CA LEU A 24 -5.56 -2.03 15.30
C LEU A 24 -6.73 -1.15 14.81
N HIS A 25 -7.21 -0.22 15.64
CA HIS A 25 -8.21 0.76 15.23
C HIS A 25 -7.67 1.73 14.18
N TYR A 26 -6.44 2.23 14.35
CA TYR A 26 -5.78 3.08 13.36
C TYR A 26 -5.57 2.35 12.02
N ALA A 27 -5.13 1.09 12.05
CA ALA A 27 -5.02 0.29 10.84
C ALA A 27 -6.39 0.09 10.16
N SER A 28 -7.46 -0.08 10.95
CA SER A 28 -8.82 -0.23 10.42
C SER A 28 -9.27 1.04 9.70
N SER A 29 -9.06 2.21 10.32
CA SER A 29 -9.41 3.51 9.74
C SER A 29 -8.67 3.75 8.42
N LEU A 30 -7.35 3.59 8.42
CA LEU A 30 -6.54 3.76 7.20
C LEU A 30 -6.91 2.76 6.10
N SER A 31 -7.21 1.51 6.47
CA SER A 31 -7.67 0.51 5.51
C SER A 31 -9.03 0.86 4.88
N PHE A 32 -9.95 1.42 5.67
CA PHE A 32 -11.25 1.88 5.19
C PHE A 32 -11.09 3.04 4.21
N HIS A 33 -10.29 4.05 4.55
CA HIS A 33 -10.01 5.17 3.64
C HIS A 33 -9.30 4.71 2.35
N THR A 34 -8.39 3.74 2.45
CA THR A 34 -7.73 3.12 1.30
C THR A 34 -8.77 2.43 0.39
N MET A 35 -9.65 1.60 0.94
CA MET A 35 -10.72 0.94 0.18
C MET A 35 -11.69 1.93 -0.44
N LEU A 36 -12.10 2.95 0.31
CA LEU A 36 -13.02 3.97 -0.16
C LEU A 36 -12.46 4.72 -1.37
N SER A 37 -11.14 4.96 -1.41
CA SER A 37 -10.45 5.63 -2.52
C SER A 37 -10.40 4.81 -3.82
N ILE A 38 -10.63 3.49 -3.77
CA ILE A 38 -10.64 2.63 -4.97
C ILE A 38 -11.78 3.01 -5.90
N ILE A 39 -12.96 3.34 -5.36
CA ILE A 39 -14.15 3.64 -6.17
C ILE A 39 -13.91 4.89 -7.05
N PRO A 40 -13.49 6.05 -6.51
CA PRO A 40 -13.13 7.21 -7.34
C PRO A 40 -12.04 6.93 -8.37
N VAL A 41 -11.01 6.16 -8.00
CA VAL A 41 -9.92 5.78 -8.92
C VAL A 41 -10.44 4.95 -10.08
N LEU A 42 -11.35 4.01 -9.83
CA LEU A 42 -11.99 3.21 -10.87
C LEU A 42 -12.84 4.07 -11.81
N LEU A 43 -13.60 5.03 -11.27
CA LEU A 43 -14.41 5.96 -12.10
C LEU A 43 -13.54 6.83 -13.01
N ILE A 44 -12.45 7.39 -12.48
CA ILE A 44 -11.50 8.19 -13.27
C ILE A 44 -10.81 7.31 -14.32
N SER A 45 -10.35 6.13 -13.92
CA SER A 45 -9.69 5.18 -14.82
C SER A 45 -10.62 4.76 -15.95
N PHE A 46 -11.89 4.47 -15.64
CA PHE A 46 -12.92 4.18 -16.62
C PHE A 46 -13.16 5.37 -17.56
N SER A 47 -13.33 6.58 -17.03
CA SER A 47 -13.54 7.80 -17.83
C SER A 47 -12.39 8.10 -18.79
N ILE A 48 -11.15 7.92 -18.33
CA ILE A 48 -9.95 8.08 -19.18
C ILE A 48 -9.94 6.98 -20.25
N PHE A 49 -10.23 5.74 -19.86
CA PHE A 49 -10.20 4.60 -20.78
C PHE A 49 -11.23 4.73 -21.90
N THR A 50 -12.47 5.17 -21.61
CA THR A 50 -13.51 5.36 -22.63
C THR A 50 -13.17 6.46 -23.64
N GLN A 51 -12.33 7.42 -23.24
CA GLN A 51 -11.87 8.52 -24.11
C GLN A 51 -10.68 8.13 -24.99
N MET A 52 -10.01 7.00 -24.74
CA MET A 52 -8.89 6.55 -25.57
C MET A 52 -9.37 6.11 -26.96
N PRO A 53 -8.65 6.44 -28.04
CA PRO A 53 -9.03 6.01 -29.40
C PRO A 53 -9.19 4.49 -29.54
N SER A 54 -8.33 3.73 -28.84
CA SER A 54 -8.36 2.27 -28.82
C SER A 54 -9.63 1.68 -28.21
N PHE A 55 -10.37 2.43 -27.38
CA PHE A 55 -11.58 1.94 -26.72
C PHE A 55 -12.68 1.57 -27.71
N SER A 56 -12.82 2.33 -28.80
CA SER A 56 -13.80 2.06 -29.86
C SER A 56 -13.72 0.64 -30.42
N VAL A 57 -12.50 0.13 -30.60
CA VAL A 57 -12.22 -1.23 -31.09
C VAL A 57 -12.63 -2.29 -30.05
N TYR A 58 -12.35 -2.06 -28.77
CA TYR A 58 -12.74 -2.97 -27.69
C TYR A 58 -14.25 -2.94 -27.43
N TYR A 59 -14.87 -1.76 -27.51
CA TYR A 59 -16.31 -1.59 -27.40
C TYR A 59 -17.05 -2.39 -28.48
N GLY A 60 -16.60 -2.32 -29.74
CA GLY A 60 -17.16 -3.11 -30.84
C GLY A 60 -17.12 -4.61 -30.55
N LYS A 61 -15.98 -5.13 -30.06
CA LYS A 61 -15.84 -6.56 -29.68
C LYS A 61 -16.74 -6.96 -28.51
N ILE A 62 -16.91 -6.08 -27.52
CA ILE A 62 -17.81 -6.33 -26.38
C ILE A 62 -19.26 -6.39 -26.87
N LYS A 63 -19.67 -5.46 -27.74
CA LYS A 63 -21.01 -5.43 -28.33
C LYS A 63 -21.29 -6.70 -29.14
N GLU A 64 -20.35 -7.13 -29.97
CA GLU A 64 -20.42 -8.38 -30.75
C GLU A 64 -20.48 -9.63 -29.86
N PHE A 65 -19.70 -9.68 -28.79
CA PHE A 65 -19.74 -10.77 -27.80
C PHE A 65 -21.09 -10.84 -27.07
N ILE A 66 -21.62 -9.69 -26.64
CA ILE A 66 -22.93 -9.59 -25.98
C ILE A 66 -24.04 -10.03 -26.92
N PHE A 67 -24.01 -9.60 -28.19
CA PHE A 67 -25.03 -9.95 -29.18
C PHE A 67 -24.98 -11.42 -29.61
N SER A 68 -23.79 -12.01 -29.66
CA SER A 68 -23.63 -13.44 -29.98
C SER A 68 -23.97 -14.38 -28.81
N SER A 69 -23.97 -13.87 -27.57
CA SER A 69 -24.19 -14.68 -26.35
C SER A 69 -25.54 -14.47 -25.66
N LEU A 70 -26.32 -13.43 -26.01
CA LEU A 70 -27.62 -13.11 -25.42
C LEU A 70 -28.80 -13.35 -26.37
N LEU A 71 -29.97 -13.67 -25.80
CA LEU A 71 -31.22 -13.81 -26.55
C LEU A 71 -31.60 -12.50 -27.28
N PRO A 72 -32.14 -12.56 -28.52
CA PRO A 72 -32.40 -11.38 -29.36
C PRO A 72 -33.29 -10.30 -28.72
N SER A 73 -34.18 -10.69 -27.79
CA SER A 73 -35.25 -9.83 -27.27
C SER A 73 -34.81 -8.66 -26.39
N ASN A 74 -33.55 -8.63 -25.91
CA ASN A 74 -33.07 -7.63 -24.95
C ASN A 74 -31.84 -6.85 -25.45
N GLN A 75 -31.45 -7.03 -26.72
CA GLN A 75 -30.22 -6.45 -27.28
C GLN A 75 -30.26 -4.92 -27.36
N GLU A 76 -31.40 -4.34 -27.74
CA GLU A 76 -31.57 -2.88 -27.83
C GLU A 76 -31.50 -2.22 -26.45
N MET A 77 -32.23 -2.75 -25.47
CA MET A 77 -32.24 -2.21 -24.09
C MET A 77 -30.83 -2.22 -23.46
N ILE A 78 -30.07 -3.30 -23.65
CA ILE A 78 -28.70 -3.41 -23.12
C ILE A 78 -27.76 -2.45 -23.85
N THR A 79 -27.91 -2.31 -25.17
CA THR A 79 -27.12 -1.36 -25.97
C THR A 79 -27.37 0.07 -25.51
N GLU A 80 -28.63 0.44 -25.32
CA GLU A 80 -29.02 1.77 -24.83
C GLU A 80 -28.42 2.08 -23.45
N HIS A 81 -28.44 1.11 -22.52
CA HIS A 81 -27.81 1.28 -21.21
C HIS A 81 -26.30 1.47 -21.31
N ILE A 82 -25.63 0.71 -22.17
CA ILE A 82 -24.18 0.83 -22.36
C ILE A 82 -23.84 2.17 -23.03
N GLU A 83 -24.58 2.56 -24.07
CA GLU A 83 -24.37 3.85 -24.76
C GLU A 83 -24.64 5.03 -23.83
N THR A 84 -25.70 4.97 -23.02
CA THR A 84 -25.99 5.98 -21.99
C THR A 84 -24.87 6.05 -20.93
N PHE A 85 -24.34 4.90 -20.51
CA PHE A 85 -23.23 4.85 -19.55
C PHE A 85 -21.93 5.43 -20.12
N LEU A 86 -21.67 5.19 -21.42
CA LEU A 86 -20.53 5.76 -22.14
C LEU A 86 -20.68 7.26 -22.37
N GLN A 87 -21.87 7.75 -22.74
CA GLN A 87 -22.14 9.18 -22.88
C GLN A 87 -21.92 9.93 -21.57
N ASN A 88 -22.28 9.32 -20.44
CA ASN A 88 -22.08 9.89 -19.11
C ASN A 88 -20.67 9.65 -18.52
N SER A 89 -19.76 8.99 -19.24
CA SER A 89 -18.44 8.64 -18.68
C SER A 89 -17.61 9.87 -18.31
N SER A 90 -17.78 10.99 -19.00
CA SER A 90 -17.13 12.27 -18.68
C SER A 90 -17.65 12.83 -17.35
N ALA A 91 -18.96 12.84 -17.13
CA ALA A 91 -19.59 13.27 -15.89
C ALA A 91 -19.18 12.37 -14.70
N LEU A 92 -19.12 11.05 -14.91
CA LEU A 92 -18.58 10.10 -13.94
C LEU A 92 -17.11 10.38 -13.61
N GLY A 93 -16.32 10.81 -14.60
CA GLY A 93 -14.94 11.25 -14.40
C GLY A 93 -14.84 12.50 -13.53
N VAL A 94 -15.66 13.53 -13.78
CA VAL A 94 -15.69 14.77 -12.97
C VAL A 94 -16.15 14.48 -11.54
N LEU A 95 -17.20 13.68 -11.35
CA LEU A 95 -17.63 13.22 -10.03
C LEU A 95 -16.53 12.41 -9.34
N GLY A 96 -15.87 11.52 -10.07
CA GLY A 96 -14.71 10.77 -9.61
C GLY A 96 -13.57 11.68 -9.15
N LEU A 97 -13.29 12.77 -9.88
CA LEU A 97 -12.28 13.77 -9.49
C LEU A 97 -12.67 14.52 -8.21
N GLY A 98 -13.94 14.92 -8.04
CA GLY A 98 -14.39 15.51 -6.78
C GLY A 98 -14.26 14.52 -5.62
N ALA A 99 -14.69 13.28 -5.84
CA ALA A 99 -14.64 12.22 -4.85
C ALA A 99 -13.20 11.83 -4.48
N ILE A 100 -12.27 11.74 -5.44
CA ILE A 100 -10.87 11.37 -5.15
C ILE A 100 -10.19 12.45 -4.31
N ILE A 101 -10.44 13.73 -4.58
CA ILE A 101 -9.93 14.84 -3.77
C ILE A 101 -10.45 14.69 -2.34
N PHE A 102 -11.76 14.48 -2.19
CA PHE A 102 -12.40 14.29 -0.89
C PHE A 102 -11.82 13.09 -0.12
N THR A 103 -11.77 11.91 -0.73
CA THR A 103 -11.25 10.70 -0.08
C THR A 103 -9.76 10.81 0.24
N SER A 104 -8.99 11.50 -0.61
CA SER A 104 -7.55 11.72 -0.37
C SER A 104 -7.34 12.64 0.83
N ILE A 105 -8.11 13.73 0.94
CA ILE A 105 -8.05 14.63 2.11
C ILE A 105 -8.36 13.84 3.39
N MET A 106 -9.43 13.04 3.40
CA MET A 106 -9.77 12.19 4.54
C MET A 106 -8.63 11.23 4.91
N PHE A 107 -8.08 10.53 3.91
CA PHE A 107 -6.97 9.60 4.12
C PHE A 107 -5.74 10.30 4.71
N PHE A 108 -5.35 11.46 4.18
CA PHE A 108 -4.16 12.17 4.65
C PHE A 108 -4.34 12.76 6.04
N MET A 109 -5.53 13.28 6.36
CA MET A 109 -5.83 13.77 7.70
C MET A 109 -5.75 12.65 8.74
N ASP A 110 -6.34 11.49 8.45
CA ASP A 110 -6.29 10.33 9.34
C ASP A 110 -4.86 9.77 9.45
N TYR A 111 -4.16 9.63 8.32
CA TYR A 111 -2.76 9.19 8.30
C TYR A 111 -1.86 10.09 9.16
N GLU A 112 -1.96 11.41 8.98
CA GLU A 112 -1.18 12.36 9.76
C GLU A 112 -1.49 12.28 11.25
N TYR A 113 -2.78 12.19 11.59
CA TYR A 113 -3.23 12.03 12.96
C TYR A 113 -2.63 10.76 13.60
N VAL A 114 -2.72 9.62 12.92
CA VAL A 114 -2.20 8.33 13.38
C VAL A 114 -0.69 8.38 13.60
N ILE A 115 0.07 8.89 12.62
CA ILE A 115 1.54 8.97 12.72
C ILE A 115 1.96 9.88 13.87
N ASN A 116 1.38 11.07 13.98
CA ASN A 116 1.69 11.99 15.06
C ASN A 116 1.33 11.41 16.43
N LYS A 117 0.23 10.67 16.52
CA LYS A 117 -0.19 10.00 17.76
C LYS A 117 0.79 8.89 18.18
N ILE A 118 1.25 8.06 17.25
CA ILE A 118 2.25 7.01 17.52
C ILE A 118 3.60 7.61 17.90
N MET A 119 3.99 8.69 17.21
CA MET A 119 5.27 9.37 17.46
C MET A 119 5.24 10.29 18.67
N LYS A 120 4.05 10.60 19.22
CA LYS A 120 3.85 11.62 20.26
C LYS A 120 4.46 12.97 19.83
N SER A 121 4.19 13.38 18.59
CA SER A 121 4.60 14.67 18.03
C SER A 121 3.41 15.57 17.79
N GLU A 122 3.66 16.87 17.77
CA GLU A 122 2.67 17.84 17.34
C GLU A 122 2.44 17.75 15.82
N GLY A 123 1.25 18.14 15.39
CA GLY A 123 0.89 18.20 13.97
C GLY A 123 1.75 19.21 13.21
N ARG A 124 1.89 19.03 11.90
CA ARG A 124 2.58 20.00 11.04
C ARG A 124 1.55 20.87 10.31
N ASN A 125 2.02 21.97 9.73
CA ASN A 125 1.17 22.78 8.85
C ASN A 125 0.77 21.97 7.61
N PHE A 126 -0.51 22.04 7.24
CA PHE A 126 -1.12 21.33 6.09
C PHE A 126 -0.28 21.40 4.80
N TRP A 127 0.27 22.57 4.48
CA TRP A 127 1.10 22.77 3.27
C TRP A 127 2.43 22.03 3.31
N SER A 128 3.03 21.88 4.50
CA SER A 128 4.23 21.07 4.70
C SER A 128 3.92 19.57 4.59
N SER A 129 2.74 19.14 5.03
CA SER A 129 2.26 17.77 4.82
C SER A 129 2.02 17.47 3.34
N LEU A 130 1.45 18.43 2.59
CA LEU A 130 1.08 18.23 1.19
C LEU A 130 2.28 17.86 0.30
N SER A 131 3.41 18.58 0.41
CA SER A 131 4.62 18.29 -0.36
C SER A 131 5.20 16.90 -0.07
N VAL A 132 5.15 16.51 1.21
CA VAL A 132 5.52 15.19 1.69
C VAL A 132 4.63 14.10 1.10
N TYR A 133 3.31 14.31 1.13
CA TYR A 133 2.35 13.34 0.60
C TYR A 133 2.40 13.23 -0.92
N TRP A 134 2.69 14.33 -1.62
CA TRP A 134 2.91 14.30 -3.07
C TRP A 134 4.09 13.41 -3.47
N THR A 135 5.15 13.46 -2.65
CA THR A 135 6.31 12.59 -2.82
C THR A 135 5.92 11.12 -2.63
N LEU A 136 5.07 10.80 -1.64
CA LEU A 136 4.61 9.42 -1.43
C LEU A 136 3.69 8.91 -2.55
N ILE A 137 2.76 9.74 -3.03
CA ILE A 137 1.88 9.41 -4.15
C ILE A 137 2.68 9.09 -5.42
N THR A 138 3.80 9.77 -5.66
CA THR A 138 4.62 9.56 -6.86
C THR A 138 5.62 8.42 -6.67
N LEU A 139 6.27 8.35 -5.51
CA LEU A 139 7.30 7.37 -5.21
C LEU A 139 6.74 5.94 -5.12
N ALA A 140 5.55 5.76 -4.56
CA ALA A 140 4.98 4.43 -4.36
C ALA A 140 4.67 3.68 -5.68
N PRO A 141 3.96 4.26 -6.68
CA PRO A 141 3.74 3.62 -7.97
C PRO A 141 5.02 3.38 -8.75
N ILE A 142 5.94 4.36 -8.76
CA ILE A 142 7.24 4.23 -9.45
C ILE A 142 8.05 3.10 -8.82
N GLY A 143 8.14 3.07 -7.49
CA GLY A 143 8.85 2.04 -6.76
C GLY A 143 8.26 0.65 -6.96
N LEU A 144 6.93 0.51 -6.92
CA LEU A 144 6.25 -0.75 -7.22
C LEU A 144 6.46 -1.20 -8.67
N GLY A 145 6.33 -0.28 -9.63
CA GLY A 145 6.56 -0.54 -11.05
C GLY A 145 7.99 -1.03 -11.32
N LEU A 146 8.98 -0.37 -10.73
CA LEU A 146 10.38 -0.80 -10.80
C LEU A 146 10.58 -2.16 -10.13
N SER A 147 10.01 -2.39 -8.95
CA SER A 147 10.11 -3.67 -8.23
C SER A 147 9.54 -4.83 -9.07
N PHE A 148 8.38 -4.63 -9.71
CA PHE A 148 7.79 -5.63 -10.59
C PHE A 148 8.56 -5.83 -11.89
N TYR A 149 9.01 -4.75 -12.53
CA TYR A 149 9.82 -4.83 -13.74
C TYR A 149 11.11 -5.62 -13.49
N LEU A 150 11.84 -5.30 -12.41
CA LEU A 150 13.03 -6.04 -12.00
C LEU A 150 12.67 -7.49 -11.67
N SER A 151 11.62 -7.75 -10.87
CA SER A 151 11.22 -9.12 -10.52
C SER A 151 10.94 -9.98 -11.75
N ASN A 152 10.23 -9.44 -12.75
CA ASN A 152 9.92 -10.14 -14.00
C ASN A 152 11.18 -10.40 -14.82
N MET A 153 12.04 -9.37 -14.98
CA MET A 153 13.31 -9.50 -15.70
C MET A 153 14.18 -10.61 -15.08
N LEU A 154 14.25 -10.66 -13.75
CA LEU A 154 15.01 -11.69 -13.04
C LEU A 154 14.45 -13.08 -13.23
N GLN A 155 13.12 -13.22 -13.14
CA GLN A 155 12.47 -14.51 -13.34
C GLN A 155 12.71 -15.05 -14.76
N ASN A 156 12.71 -14.18 -15.77
CA ASN A 156 13.03 -14.56 -17.15
C ASN A 156 14.50 -14.98 -17.33
N LEU A 157 15.44 -14.30 -16.65
CA LEU A 157 16.86 -14.68 -16.66
C LEU A 157 17.14 -16.00 -15.92
N LEU A 158 16.45 -16.23 -14.80
CA LEU A 158 16.48 -17.48 -14.03
C LEU A 158 16.01 -18.68 -14.87
N ASN A 159 14.91 -18.51 -15.60
CA ASN A 159 14.33 -19.58 -16.42
C ASN A 159 15.16 -19.88 -17.67
N SER A 160 16.02 -18.96 -18.12
CA SER A 160 16.81 -19.12 -19.36
C SER A 160 18.24 -19.62 -19.14
N ASN A 161 18.82 -19.49 -17.94
CA ASN A 161 20.20 -19.91 -17.66
C ASN A 161 20.29 -20.86 -16.45
N SER A 162 20.63 -22.13 -16.69
CA SER A 162 20.76 -23.17 -15.65
C SER A 162 22.01 -23.06 -14.74
N TYR A 163 22.91 -22.08 -14.92
CA TYR A 163 24.25 -22.11 -14.31
C TYR A 163 24.66 -20.92 -13.43
N THR A 164 23.81 -19.93 -13.18
CA THR A 164 24.30 -18.65 -12.66
C THR A 164 24.10 -18.50 -11.16
N ASN A 165 25.04 -18.95 -10.33
CA ASN A 165 25.03 -18.67 -8.88
C ASN A 165 25.07 -17.15 -8.53
N TRP A 166 25.45 -16.28 -9.48
CA TRP A 166 25.37 -14.82 -9.33
C TRP A 166 23.94 -14.26 -9.39
N ILE A 167 22.97 -15.01 -9.92
CA ILE A 167 21.56 -14.61 -10.02
C ILE A 167 20.88 -14.51 -8.64
N ASN A 168 21.37 -15.24 -7.64
CA ASN A 168 20.81 -15.22 -6.28
C ASN A 168 20.93 -13.83 -5.63
N PHE A 169 21.96 -13.03 -5.98
CA PHE A 169 22.13 -11.69 -5.45
C PHE A 169 21.10 -10.70 -6.02
N LEU A 170 20.70 -10.89 -7.28
CA LEU A 170 19.72 -10.01 -7.90
C LEU A 170 18.31 -10.23 -7.33
N SER A 171 17.98 -11.44 -6.84
CA SER A 171 16.70 -11.73 -6.17
C SER A 171 16.43 -10.88 -4.93
N ILE A 172 17.46 -10.25 -4.33
CA ILE A 172 17.32 -9.34 -3.19
C ILE A 172 16.83 -7.93 -3.60
N PHE A 173 17.01 -7.52 -4.87
CA PHE A 173 16.72 -6.15 -5.32
C PHE A 173 15.25 -5.74 -5.18
N PRO A 174 14.26 -6.58 -5.55
CA PRO A 174 12.86 -6.25 -5.36
C PRO A 174 12.51 -5.96 -3.89
N TYR A 175 13.14 -6.69 -2.96
CA TYR A 175 13.01 -6.46 -1.53
C TYR A 175 13.67 -5.13 -1.10
N LEU A 176 14.88 -4.82 -1.61
CA LEU A 176 15.54 -3.54 -1.31
C LEU A 176 14.70 -2.34 -1.71
N ILE A 177 13.99 -2.39 -2.83
CA ILE A 177 13.08 -1.32 -3.26
C ILE A 177 11.93 -1.15 -2.25
N ILE A 178 11.32 -2.26 -1.81
CA ILE A 178 10.24 -2.23 -0.81
C ILE A 178 10.75 -1.67 0.52
N TRP A 179 11.93 -2.11 0.96
CA TRP A 179 12.56 -1.60 2.17
C TRP A 179 12.85 -0.09 2.06
N ALA A 180 13.37 0.37 0.92
CA ALA A 180 13.61 1.79 0.67
C ALA A 180 12.31 2.60 0.73
N ILE A 181 11.21 2.12 0.14
CA ILE A 181 9.89 2.79 0.22
C ILE A 181 9.44 2.90 1.67
N PHE A 182 9.52 1.84 2.46
CA PHE A 182 9.17 1.88 3.89
C PHE A 182 10.04 2.89 4.65
N CYS A 183 11.35 2.87 4.42
CA CYS A 183 12.29 3.78 5.10
C CYS A 183 12.02 5.24 4.75
N ILE A 184 11.86 5.56 3.46
CA ILE A 184 11.54 6.91 2.99
C ILE A 184 10.20 7.35 3.56
N THR A 185 9.20 6.48 3.54
CA THR A 185 7.88 6.79 4.11
C THR A 185 7.98 7.13 5.59
N TYR A 186 8.75 6.37 6.38
CA TYR A 186 8.95 6.67 7.80
C TYR A 186 9.68 7.99 8.02
N LEU A 187 10.73 8.28 7.26
CA LEU A 187 11.48 9.53 7.37
C LEU A 187 10.64 10.76 7.05
N ILE A 188 9.84 10.68 5.99
CA ILE A 188 9.08 11.82 5.50
C ILE A 188 7.80 12.03 6.34
N SER A 189 7.17 10.96 6.83
CA SER A 189 5.88 11.05 7.55
C SER A 189 6.01 11.66 8.94
N VAL A 190 7.17 11.52 9.59
CA VAL A 190 7.36 11.98 10.96
C VAL A 190 7.67 13.48 10.97
N SER A 191 6.87 14.26 11.71
CA SER A 191 7.02 15.72 11.79
C SER A 191 8.22 16.20 12.63
N ARG A 192 8.93 15.29 13.30
CA ARG A 192 10.12 15.57 14.11
C ARG A 192 11.37 14.97 13.48
N PRO A 193 12.56 15.52 13.73
CA PRO A 193 13.80 14.87 13.32
C PRO A 193 13.89 13.48 13.97
N ILE A 194 14.15 12.47 13.14
CA ILE A 194 14.40 11.09 13.58
C ILE A 194 15.78 10.66 13.12
N ALA A 195 16.47 9.86 13.93
CA ALA A 195 17.74 9.31 13.51
C ALA A 195 17.51 8.33 12.34
N ILE A 196 18.21 8.55 11.22
CA ILE A 196 18.12 7.72 10.01
C ILE A 196 18.39 6.24 10.35
N ARG A 197 19.29 5.97 11.29
CA ARG A 197 19.57 4.61 11.80
C ARG A 197 18.32 3.91 12.34
N ASN A 198 17.52 4.62 13.12
CA ASN A 198 16.32 4.08 13.78
C ASN A 198 15.22 3.82 12.74
N ALA A 199 15.08 4.73 11.76
CA ALA A 199 14.19 4.55 10.62
C ALA A 199 14.60 3.35 9.74
N LEU A 200 15.89 3.19 9.44
CA LEU A 200 16.41 2.07 8.64
C LEU A 200 16.15 0.72 9.31
N PHE A 201 16.42 0.61 10.61
CA PHE A 201 16.21 -0.65 11.34
C PHE A 201 14.73 -1.00 11.45
N SER A 202 13.89 -0.02 11.79
CA SER A 202 12.46 -0.26 11.94
C SER A 202 11.76 -0.58 10.63
N SER A 203 12.08 0.16 9.56
CA SER A 203 11.59 -0.11 8.21
C SER A 203 12.08 -1.47 7.68
N PHE A 204 13.31 -1.88 8.01
CA PHE A 204 13.82 -3.19 7.61
C PHE A 204 12.95 -4.31 8.18
N ILE A 205 12.66 -4.28 9.48
CA ILE A 205 11.86 -5.33 10.10
C ILE A 205 10.42 -5.31 9.58
N ALA A 206 9.81 -4.13 9.46
CA ALA A 206 8.45 -4.00 8.95
C ALA A 206 8.32 -4.46 7.49
N SER A 207 9.24 -4.03 6.62
CA SER A 207 9.26 -4.43 5.21
C SER A 207 9.54 -5.93 5.03
N LEU A 208 10.38 -6.53 5.88
CA LEU A 208 10.64 -7.98 5.86
C LEU A 208 9.36 -8.76 6.17
N ILE A 209 8.65 -8.39 7.22
CA ILE A 209 7.39 -9.03 7.61
C ILE A 209 6.33 -8.81 6.53
N TRP A 210 6.25 -7.60 5.97
CA TRP A 210 5.33 -7.31 4.88
C TRP A 210 5.64 -8.14 3.64
N TYR A 211 6.92 -8.28 3.28
CA TYR A 211 7.36 -9.05 2.12
C TYR A 211 7.01 -10.54 2.26
N PHE A 212 7.30 -11.16 3.41
CA PHE A 212 6.90 -12.55 3.67
C PHE A 212 5.39 -12.70 3.78
N GLY A 213 4.72 -11.78 4.49
CA GLY A 213 3.26 -11.75 4.62
C GLY A 213 2.56 -11.69 3.26
N LYS A 214 3.10 -10.93 2.31
CA LYS A 214 2.59 -10.83 0.94
C LYS A 214 2.65 -12.18 0.25
N ASN A 215 3.78 -12.88 0.33
CA ASN A 215 3.94 -14.19 -0.29
C ASN A 215 2.98 -15.22 0.33
N ILE A 216 2.81 -15.20 1.66
CA ILE A 216 1.84 -16.05 2.37
C ILE A 216 0.41 -15.73 1.92
N PHE A 217 0.05 -14.45 1.82
CA PHE A 217 -1.27 -14.01 1.38
C PHE A 217 -1.56 -14.46 -0.06
N VAL A 218 -0.62 -14.26 -0.98
CA VAL A 218 -0.77 -14.68 -2.38
C VAL A 218 -0.92 -16.20 -2.46
N PHE A 219 -0.07 -16.95 -1.74
CA PHE A 219 -0.19 -18.40 -1.67
C PHE A 219 -1.56 -18.83 -1.14
N TYR A 220 -2.05 -18.19 -0.09
CA TYR A 220 -3.37 -18.48 0.47
C TYR A 220 -4.50 -18.17 -0.51
N ALA A 221 -4.48 -17.00 -1.14
CA ALA A 221 -5.52 -16.52 -2.04
C ALA A 221 -5.64 -17.38 -3.32
N VAL A 222 -4.53 -17.88 -3.84
CA VAL A 222 -4.52 -18.71 -5.06
C VAL A 222 -4.93 -20.16 -4.78
N ASN A 223 -4.50 -20.73 -3.65
CA ASN A 223 -4.74 -22.15 -3.36
C ASN A 223 -6.09 -22.43 -2.68
N ASN A 224 -6.61 -21.50 -1.87
CA ASN A 224 -7.86 -21.72 -1.13
C ASN A 224 -9.08 -21.35 -1.95
N LYS A 225 -9.63 -22.33 -2.68
CA LYS A 225 -10.87 -22.16 -3.46
C LYS A 225 -12.13 -22.08 -2.60
N THR A 226 -12.08 -22.43 -1.31
CA THR A 226 -13.24 -22.43 -0.41
C THR A 226 -13.96 -21.08 -0.37
N TYR A 227 -13.21 -19.98 -0.25
CA TYR A 227 -13.80 -18.64 -0.25
C TYR A 227 -14.43 -18.32 -1.60
N LEU A 228 -13.74 -18.64 -2.70
CA LEU A 228 -14.25 -18.48 -4.06
C LEU A 228 -15.54 -19.29 -4.29
N SER A 229 -15.67 -20.48 -3.70
CA SER A 229 -16.86 -21.31 -3.81
C SER A 229 -18.08 -20.75 -3.06
N ILE A 230 -17.86 -20.08 -1.92
CA ILE A 230 -18.95 -19.52 -1.09
C ILE A 230 -19.38 -18.14 -1.61
N TYR A 231 -18.41 -17.25 -1.89
CA TYR A 231 -18.66 -15.84 -2.21
C TYR A 231 -18.42 -15.48 -3.68
N GLY A 232 -18.00 -16.42 -4.53
CA GLY A 232 -17.76 -16.17 -5.95
C GLY A 232 -16.68 -15.11 -6.19
N SER A 233 -16.87 -14.28 -7.22
CA SER A 233 -15.97 -13.17 -7.58
C SER A 233 -15.83 -12.12 -6.47
N PHE A 234 -16.83 -11.98 -5.60
CA PHE A 234 -16.79 -11.04 -4.48
C PHE A 234 -15.70 -11.36 -3.45
N SER A 235 -15.26 -12.62 -3.38
CA SER A 235 -14.15 -13.07 -2.52
C SER A 235 -12.86 -12.29 -2.76
N VAL A 236 -12.60 -11.87 -4.00
CA VAL A 236 -11.39 -11.13 -4.36
C VAL A 236 -11.34 -9.80 -3.62
N VAL A 237 -12.47 -9.09 -3.58
CA VAL A 237 -12.59 -7.79 -2.88
C VAL A 237 -12.42 -7.98 -1.38
N LEU A 238 -13.05 -9.00 -0.80
CA LEU A 238 -12.95 -9.29 0.64
C LEU A 238 -11.52 -9.65 1.07
N LEU A 239 -10.85 -10.53 0.32
CA LEU A 239 -9.47 -10.92 0.60
C LEU A 239 -8.51 -9.73 0.42
N PHE A 240 -8.74 -8.91 -0.61
CA PHE A 240 -7.96 -7.70 -0.82
C PHE A 240 -8.14 -6.69 0.32
N PHE A 241 -9.37 -6.50 0.82
CA PHE A 241 -9.62 -5.64 1.97
C PHE A 241 -8.89 -6.14 3.23
N LEU A 242 -8.94 -7.43 3.50
CA LEU A 242 -8.19 -8.06 4.59
C LEU A 242 -6.68 -7.82 4.45
N TRP A 243 -6.15 -7.97 3.23
CA TRP A 243 -4.73 -7.75 2.97
C TRP A 243 -4.29 -6.31 3.21
N VAL A 244 -5.10 -5.34 2.80
CA VAL A 244 -4.84 -3.91 3.07
C VAL A 244 -4.84 -3.64 4.57
N TYR A 245 -5.79 -4.21 5.32
CA TYR A 245 -5.81 -4.10 6.77
C TYR A 245 -4.54 -4.67 7.43
N VAL A 246 -4.13 -5.89 7.05
CA VAL A 246 -2.91 -6.52 7.55
C VAL A 246 -1.66 -5.72 7.17
N SER A 247 -1.61 -5.16 5.95
CA SER A 247 -0.51 -4.31 5.50
C SER A 247 -0.36 -3.07 6.39
N TRP A 248 -1.49 -2.42 6.73
CA TRP A 248 -1.49 -1.27 7.64
C TRP A 248 -1.06 -1.64 9.05
N ILE A 249 -1.48 -2.80 9.57
CA ILE A 249 -0.99 -3.31 10.86
C ILE A 249 0.53 -3.39 10.85
N ILE A 250 1.11 -4.09 9.87
CA ILE A 250 2.57 -4.29 9.78
C ILE A 250 3.30 -2.94 9.68
N PHE A 251 2.79 -2.04 8.84
CA PHE A 251 3.35 -0.71 8.66
C PHE A 251 3.33 0.11 9.96
N LEU A 252 2.20 0.17 10.68
CA LEU A 252 2.07 0.96 11.91
C LEU A 252 2.87 0.36 13.07
N TYR A 253 3.00 -0.97 13.15
CA TYR A 253 3.88 -1.61 14.12
C TYR A 253 5.35 -1.21 13.91
N GLY A 254 5.79 -1.08 12.65
CA GLY A 254 7.12 -0.58 12.35
C GLY A 254 7.33 0.90 12.73
N VAL A 255 6.33 1.77 12.52
CA VAL A 255 6.39 3.17 12.99
C VAL A 255 6.48 3.21 14.52
N LYS A 256 5.68 2.39 15.22
CA LYS A 256 5.72 2.30 16.68
C LYS A 256 7.08 1.83 17.20
N LEU A 257 7.70 0.87 16.52
CA LEU A 257 9.07 0.45 16.84
C LEU A 257 10.06 1.59 16.65
N CYS A 258 9.96 2.36 15.55
CA CYS A 258 10.79 3.55 15.34
C CYS A 258 10.64 4.55 16.49
N SER A 259 9.39 4.82 16.93
CA SER A 259 9.09 5.70 18.06
C SER A 259 9.75 5.23 19.36
N PHE A 260 9.77 3.92 19.62
CA PHE A 260 10.37 3.33 20.81
C PHE A 260 11.90 3.45 20.81
N LEU A 261 12.54 3.16 19.67
CA LEU A 261 14.01 3.28 19.53
C LEU A 261 14.46 4.73 19.73
N GLU A 262 13.71 5.67 19.15
CA GLU A 262 13.98 7.10 19.28
C GLU A 262 13.85 7.58 20.75
N GLN A 263 12.83 7.12 21.47
CA GLN A 263 12.66 7.43 22.89
C GLN A 263 13.80 6.84 23.74
N ARG A 264 14.27 5.63 23.40
CA ARG A 264 15.37 4.98 24.12
C ARG A 264 16.70 5.70 23.92
N ASP A 265 16.97 6.15 22.69
CA ASP A 265 18.20 6.89 22.38
C ASP A 265 18.23 8.24 23.13
N LYS A 266 17.11 8.98 23.13
CA LYS A 266 16.99 10.22 23.93
C LYS A 266 17.19 10.00 25.43
N ALA A 267 16.62 8.93 25.99
CA ALA A 267 16.79 8.61 27.41
C ALA A 267 18.25 8.29 27.78
N LYS A 268 19.01 7.66 26.88
CA LYS A 268 20.43 7.39 27.08
C LYS A 268 21.29 8.65 27.02
N GLU A 269 20.96 9.59 26.15
CA GLU A 269 21.66 10.88 26.06
C GLU A 269 21.46 11.72 27.33
N ILE A 270 20.24 11.79 27.86
CA ILE A 270 19.94 12.52 29.11
C ILE A 270 20.72 11.92 30.29
N GLY A 271 20.66 10.60 30.47
CA GLY A 271 21.38 9.93 31.57
C GLY A 271 22.91 10.01 31.46
N LYS A 272 23.46 10.26 30.26
CA LYS A 272 24.89 10.51 30.08
C LYS A 272 25.27 11.93 30.49
N ASN A 273 24.44 12.92 30.12
CA ASN A 273 24.67 14.32 30.49
C ASN A 273 24.55 14.56 32.01
N GLU A 274 23.69 13.81 32.70
CA GLU A 274 23.57 13.86 34.17
C GLU A 274 24.74 13.21 34.93
N GLN A 275 25.55 12.36 34.26
CA GLN A 275 26.74 11.75 34.85
C GLN A 275 28.03 12.53 34.59
N GLU A 276 28.01 13.44 33.62
CA GLU A 276 29.15 14.27 33.21
C GLU A 276 29.09 15.72 33.74
N GLY A 277 27.99 16.12 34.40
CA GLY A 277 27.79 17.44 35.03
C GLY A 277 27.73 17.37 36.54
#